data_AF-A0A2J0Q829-F1
#
_entry.id   AF-A0A2J0Q829-F1
#
_cell.length_a   1.000
_cell.length_b   1.000
_cell.length_c   1.000
_cell.angle_alpha   90.00
_cell.angle_beta   90.00
_cell.angle_gamma   90.00
#
_symmetry.space_group_name_H-M   'P 1'
#
loop_
_entity.id
_entity.type
_entity.pdbx_description
1 polymer ?
#
loop_
_entity_poly.entity_id
_entity_poly.type
_entity_poly.pdbx_seq_one_letter_code
_entity_poly.pdbx_strand_id
1 'polypeptide(L)'
;MIPQDIFEEIGSTAKELIDKIREISRLQRSLWQQVPYLALQADGRTGYADQYMRAYRSGYWVITSSCRDGCYHVSVDLETGELVCPLAPERKSSDEDVLRIALSLHEIDVERILRKLKIASERPFHRSYKQEDKERRKRLQDSILEQGNITPDSFSRVSSSKNIRESGFKDPVLD
;
A
#
# COMPACT_ATOMS: atom_id res chain seq x y z
N MET A 1 -38.47 -4.02 23.98
CA MET A 1 -37.19 -3.75 24.68
C MET A 1 -36.12 -4.52 23.94
N ILE A 2 -35.05 -3.86 23.51
CA ILE A 2 -33.85 -4.54 23.04
C ILE A 2 -33.04 -4.91 24.28
N PRO A 3 -32.68 -6.18 24.50
CA PRO A 3 -31.84 -6.59 25.61
C PRO A 3 -30.50 -5.83 25.62
N GLN A 4 -30.02 -5.39 26.79
CA GLN A 4 -28.81 -4.57 26.90
C GLN A 4 -27.52 -5.38 26.64
N ASP A 5 -27.58 -6.69 26.87
CA ASP A 5 -26.54 -7.68 26.57
C ASP A 5 -26.18 -7.74 25.07
N ILE A 6 -27.14 -7.53 24.17
CA ILE A 6 -26.89 -7.60 22.72
C ILE A 6 -25.93 -6.50 22.25
N PHE A 7 -26.01 -5.30 22.84
CA PHE A 7 -25.12 -4.19 22.47
C PHE A 7 -23.69 -4.45 22.96
N GLU A 8 -23.55 -5.06 24.13
CA GLU A 8 -22.25 -5.46 24.69
C GLU A 8 -21.62 -6.59 23.84
N GLU A 9 -22.41 -7.59 23.44
CA GLU A 9 -21.98 -8.68 22.57
C GLU A 9 -21.52 -8.16 21.19
N ILE A 10 -22.31 -7.27 20.58
CA ILE A 10 -21.94 -6.63 19.29
C ILE A 10 -20.63 -5.86 19.45
N GLY A 11 -20.48 -5.07 20.52
CA GLY A 11 -19.26 -4.31 20.79
C GLY A 11 -18.04 -5.20 20.95
N SER A 12 -18.16 -6.30 21.70
CA SER A 12 -17.09 -7.28 21.89
C SER A 12 -16.70 -7.96 20.57
N THR A 13 -17.69 -8.40 19.80
CA THR A 13 -17.48 -9.07 18.51
C THR A 13 -16.81 -8.15 17.50
N ALA A 14 -17.22 -6.88 17.44
CA ALA A 14 -16.61 -5.88 16.56
C ALA A 14 -15.14 -5.69 16.89
N LYS A 15 -14.80 -5.57 18.18
CA LYS A 15 -13.41 -5.42 18.64
C LYS A 15 -12.55 -6.63 18.27
N GLU A 16 -13.06 -7.85 18.53
CA GLU A 16 -12.34 -9.09 18.16
C GLU A 16 -12.10 -9.16 16.64
N LEU A 17 -13.09 -8.79 15.84
CA LEU A 17 -12.96 -8.74 14.39
C LEU A 17 -11.88 -7.73 13.95
N ILE A 18 -11.87 -6.53 14.52
CA ILE A 18 -10.85 -5.51 14.23
C ILE A 18 -9.44 -6.04 14.55
N ASP A 19 -9.26 -6.67 15.70
CA ASP A 19 -7.97 -7.24 16.11
C ASP A 19 -7.50 -8.32 15.13
N LYS A 20 -8.40 -9.22 14.70
CA LYS A 20 -8.11 -10.25 13.68
C LYS A 20 -7.74 -9.65 12.33
N ILE A 21 -8.43 -8.60 11.89
CA ILE A 21 -8.13 -7.92 10.62
C ILE A 21 -6.71 -7.33 10.63
N ARG A 22 -6.34 -6.64 11.73
CA ARG A 22 -4.99 -6.11 11.89
C ARG A 22 -3.95 -7.21 11.97
N GLU A 23 -4.26 -8.29 12.69
CA GLU A 23 -3.37 -9.45 12.83
C GLU A 23 -3.09 -10.11 11.48
N ILE A 24 -4.12 -10.39 10.68
CA ILE A 24 -3.97 -10.97 9.33
C ILE A 24 -3.09 -10.09 8.44
N SER A 25 -3.23 -8.76 8.52
CA SER A 25 -2.38 -7.84 7.77
C SER A 25 -0.91 -7.94 8.20
N ARG A 26 -0.63 -7.95 9.52
CA ARG A 26 0.72 -8.08 10.08
C ARG A 26 1.37 -9.45 9.82
N LEU A 27 0.60 -10.53 9.89
CA LEU A 27 1.10 -11.88 9.62
C LEU A 27 1.63 -12.04 8.18
N GLN A 28 1.12 -11.22 7.26
CA GLN A 28 1.56 -11.19 5.87
C GLN A 28 2.71 -10.19 5.62
N ARG A 29 3.37 -9.66 6.66
CA ARG A 29 4.44 -8.65 6.54
C ARG A 29 5.51 -9.00 5.51
N SER A 30 6.03 -10.22 5.53
CA SER A 30 7.09 -10.63 4.58
C SER A 30 6.61 -10.59 3.12
N LEU A 31 5.33 -10.84 2.88
CA LEU A 31 4.71 -10.71 1.55
C LEU A 31 4.51 -9.23 1.19
N TRP A 32 4.08 -8.41 2.16
CA TRP A 32 3.92 -6.96 1.95
C TRP A 32 5.22 -6.31 1.50
N GLN A 33 6.36 -6.74 2.04
CA GLN A 33 7.68 -6.23 1.67
C GLN A 33 8.08 -6.51 0.21
N GLN A 34 7.40 -7.44 -0.49
CA GLN A 34 7.61 -7.72 -1.91
C GLN A 34 6.79 -6.78 -2.82
N VAL A 35 5.73 -6.18 -2.29
CA VAL A 35 4.80 -5.32 -3.06
C VAL A 35 5.51 -4.13 -3.71
N PRO A 36 6.40 -3.37 -3.04
CA PRO A 36 7.11 -2.24 -3.64
C PRO A 36 7.86 -2.61 -4.92
N TYR A 37 8.61 -3.71 -4.91
CA TYR A 37 9.36 -4.18 -6.06
C TYR A 37 8.43 -4.52 -7.23
N LEU A 38 7.42 -5.38 -6.99
CA LEU A 38 6.52 -5.79 -8.06
C LEU A 38 5.64 -4.64 -8.57
N ALA A 39 5.24 -3.71 -7.71
CA ALA A 39 4.53 -2.50 -8.08
C ALA A 39 5.36 -1.63 -9.03
N LEU A 40 6.66 -1.44 -8.74
CA LEU A 40 7.57 -0.71 -9.61
C LEU A 40 7.72 -1.40 -10.97
N GLN A 41 7.84 -2.74 -10.99
CA GLN A 41 7.95 -3.51 -12.24
C GLN A 41 6.66 -3.47 -13.07
N ALA A 42 5.49 -3.39 -12.42
CA ALA A 42 4.19 -3.28 -13.06
C ALA A 42 3.87 -1.86 -13.58
N ASP A 43 4.50 -0.83 -13.00
CA ASP A 43 4.17 0.56 -13.29
C ASP A 43 4.39 0.93 -14.76
N GLY A 44 3.40 1.61 -15.34
CA GLY A 44 3.40 2.03 -16.73
C GLY A 44 3.11 0.93 -17.77
N ARG A 45 2.88 -0.33 -17.36
CA ARG A 45 2.52 -1.43 -18.28
C ARG A 45 1.02 -1.49 -18.55
N THR A 46 0.18 -1.18 -17.56
CA THR A 46 -1.29 -1.20 -17.68
C THR A 46 -1.93 0.19 -17.55
N GLY A 47 -1.13 1.25 -17.73
CA GLY A 47 -1.51 2.62 -17.40
C GLY A 47 -0.80 3.11 -16.14
N TYR A 48 -1.05 4.35 -15.75
CA TYR A 48 -0.55 4.92 -14.51
C TYR A 48 -1.53 4.59 -13.38
N ALA A 49 -1.02 4.01 -12.29
CA ALA A 49 -1.80 3.68 -11.11
C ALA A 49 -1.13 4.29 -9.89
N ASP A 50 -1.76 5.31 -9.29
CA ASP A 50 -1.25 5.99 -8.08
C ASP A 50 -0.88 5.00 -6.96
N GLN A 51 -1.60 3.88 -6.89
CA GLN A 51 -1.33 2.78 -5.97
C GLN A 51 0.12 2.28 -6.06
N TYR A 52 0.65 2.11 -7.28
CA TYR A 52 1.98 1.54 -7.48
C TYR A 52 3.04 2.52 -7.01
N MET A 53 2.90 3.79 -7.40
CA MET A 53 3.80 4.85 -6.94
C MET A 53 3.79 4.97 -5.41
N ARG A 54 2.62 4.93 -4.76
CA ARG A 54 2.52 4.93 -3.29
C ARG A 54 3.25 3.75 -2.67
N ALA A 55 3.20 2.57 -3.29
CA ALA A 55 3.89 1.39 -2.79
C ALA A 55 5.42 1.56 -2.83
N TYR A 56 6.00 1.90 -3.98
CA TYR A 56 7.46 1.95 -4.11
C TYR A 56 8.10 3.26 -3.67
N ARG A 57 7.37 4.39 -3.64
CA ARG A 57 7.90 5.68 -3.13
C ARG A 57 7.57 5.90 -1.66
N SER A 58 6.34 5.63 -1.26
CA SER A 58 5.85 5.96 0.08
C SER A 58 5.83 4.76 1.01
N GLY A 59 5.97 3.53 0.51
CA GLY A 59 5.91 2.32 1.32
C GLY A 59 4.51 2.04 1.86
N TYR A 60 3.46 2.43 1.13
CA TYR A 60 2.07 2.28 1.54
C TYR A 60 1.19 1.67 0.45
N TRP A 61 0.24 0.85 0.87
CA TRP A 61 -0.83 0.33 0.02
C TRP A 61 -2.19 0.79 0.55
N VAL A 62 -2.83 1.74 -0.13
CA VAL A 62 -4.15 2.23 0.30
C VAL A 62 -5.23 1.17 0.08
N ILE A 63 -6.18 1.11 1.01
CA ILE A 63 -7.36 0.25 0.90
C ILE A 63 -8.49 1.09 0.29
N THR A 64 -8.92 0.73 -0.92
CA THR A 64 -9.83 1.54 -1.73
C THR A 64 -11.21 1.62 -1.12
N SER A 65 -11.70 0.53 -0.54
CA SER A 65 -12.97 0.52 0.23
C SER A 65 -12.97 1.44 1.45
N SER A 66 -11.79 1.92 1.91
CA SER A 66 -11.69 2.92 2.97
C SER A 66 -11.79 4.36 2.47
N CYS A 67 -11.98 4.59 1.17
CA CYS A 67 -12.10 5.92 0.60
C CYS A 67 -13.46 6.55 0.95
N ARG A 68 -13.44 7.73 1.59
CA ARG A 68 -14.61 8.55 1.88
C ARG A 68 -14.26 10.00 1.56
N ASP A 69 -15.16 10.70 0.88
CA ASP A 69 -14.99 12.10 0.50
C ASP A 69 -13.67 12.35 -0.25
N GLY A 70 -13.26 11.39 -1.09
CA GLY A 70 -12.01 11.43 -1.86
C GLY A 70 -10.74 11.14 -1.05
N CYS A 71 -10.85 10.79 0.24
CA CYS A 71 -9.72 10.52 1.13
C CYS A 71 -9.69 9.07 1.58
N TYR A 72 -8.53 8.41 1.46
CA TYR A 72 -8.31 7.08 2.02
C TYR A 72 -8.11 7.16 3.54
N HIS A 73 -8.81 6.31 4.29
CA HIS A 73 -8.69 6.27 5.75
C HIS A 73 -7.85 5.09 6.28
N VAL A 74 -7.64 4.07 5.45
CA VAL A 74 -6.83 2.89 5.78
C VAL A 74 -5.80 2.64 4.69
N SER A 75 -4.58 2.39 5.11
CA SER A 75 -3.48 1.91 4.29
C SER A 75 -2.70 0.86 5.05
N VAL A 76 -2.04 -0.03 4.33
CA VAL A 76 -1.07 -0.94 4.92
C VAL A 76 0.31 -0.30 4.82
N ASP A 77 1.01 -0.23 5.94
CA ASP A 77 2.45 0.04 5.93
C ASP A 77 3.19 -1.20 5.42
N LEU A 78 3.88 -1.08 4.28
CA LEU A 78 4.51 -2.21 3.60
C LEU A 78 5.74 -2.75 4.33
N GLU A 79 6.30 -2.01 5.28
CA GLU A 79 7.43 -2.46 6.10
C GLU A 79 6.97 -3.30 7.29
N THR A 80 5.84 -2.95 7.90
CA THR A 80 5.36 -3.56 9.15
C THR A 80 4.13 -4.45 8.98
N GLY A 81 3.37 -4.27 7.91
CA GLY A 81 2.04 -4.88 7.71
C GLY A 81 0.94 -4.28 8.61
N GLU A 82 1.18 -3.15 9.29
CA GLU A 82 0.18 -2.51 10.14
C GLU A 82 -0.80 -1.66 9.33
N LEU A 83 -2.05 -1.57 9.81
CA LEU A 83 -3.08 -0.72 9.22
C LEU A 83 -3.00 0.70 9.81
N VAL A 84 -2.62 1.65 8.96
CA VAL A 84 -2.33 3.04 9.33
C VAL A 84 -3.18 4.03 8.54
N CYS A 85 -3.36 5.23 9.10
CA CYS A 85 -4.02 6.32 8.39
C CYS A 85 -3.04 6.95 7.41
N PRO A 86 -3.30 7.00 6.09
CA PRO A 86 -2.36 7.60 5.14
C PRO A 86 -2.18 9.12 5.32
N LEU A 87 -3.10 9.80 6.01
CA LEU A 87 -2.97 11.22 6.38
C LEU A 87 -2.12 11.44 7.65
N ALA A 88 -1.95 10.41 8.48
CA ALA A 88 -1.14 10.42 9.70
C ALA A 88 -0.45 9.05 9.84
N PRO A 89 0.56 8.77 9.01
CA PRO A 89 1.08 7.42 8.81
C PRO A 89 1.78 6.81 10.03
N GLU A 90 2.16 7.65 11.00
CA GLU A 90 2.67 7.26 12.30
C GLU A 90 1.59 6.73 13.26
N ARG A 91 0.31 6.85 12.87
CA ARG A 91 -0.83 6.40 13.66
C ARG A 91 -1.52 5.23 13.00
N LYS A 92 -1.90 4.25 13.84
CA LYS A 92 -2.83 3.20 13.44
C LYS A 92 -4.14 3.84 12.97
N SER A 93 -4.77 3.29 11.94
CA SER A 93 -6.13 3.67 11.55
C SER A 93 -7.09 3.49 12.72
N SER A 94 -8.18 4.25 12.73
CA SER A 94 -9.21 4.08 13.76
C SER A 94 -9.88 2.71 13.64
N ASP A 95 -10.44 2.23 14.74
CA ASP A 95 -11.18 0.96 14.76
C ASP A 95 -12.43 1.00 13.87
N GLU A 96 -13.09 2.16 13.78
CA GLU A 96 -14.20 2.37 12.85
C GLU A 96 -13.76 2.20 11.40
N ASP A 97 -12.63 2.79 11.02
CA ASP A 97 -12.10 2.70 9.65
C ASP A 97 -11.65 1.26 9.31
N VAL A 98 -11.08 0.54 10.28
CA VAL A 98 -10.71 -0.87 10.10
C VAL A 98 -11.94 -1.78 10.02
N LEU A 99 -12.98 -1.52 10.81
CA LEU A 99 -14.19 -2.34 10.73
C LEU A 99 -14.87 -2.23 9.36
N ARG A 100 -14.80 -1.07 8.71
CA ARG A 100 -15.34 -0.86 7.35
C ARG A 100 -14.70 -1.78 6.31
N ILE A 101 -13.42 -2.13 6.47
CA ILE A 101 -12.74 -3.01 5.52
C ILE A 101 -13.11 -4.49 5.70
N ALA A 102 -13.90 -4.86 6.72
CA ALA A 102 -14.36 -6.24 6.95
C ALA A 102 -15.14 -6.82 5.76
N LEU A 103 -15.83 -5.97 4.98
CA LEU A 103 -16.55 -6.39 3.78
C LEU A 103 -15.64 -6.48 2.53
N SER A 104 -14.37 -6.08 2.65
CA SER A 104 -13.41 -6.01 1.56
C SER A 104 -12.04 -6.57 1.95
N LEU A 105 -12.02 -7.61 2.78
CA LEU A 105 -10.77 -8.26 3.26
C LEU A 105 -9.83 -8.73 2.15
N HIS A 106 -10.37 -8.96 0.96
CA HIS A 106 -9.58 -9.31 -0.20
C HIS A 106 -8.62 -8.19 -0.68
N GLU A 107 -8.79 -6.96 -0.20
CA GLU A 107 -7.87 -5.85 -0.42
C GLU A 107 -6.64 -5.88 0.51
N ILE A 108 -6.65 -6.71 1.56
CA ILE A 108 -5.50 -6.98 2.44
C ILE A 108 -4.96 -8.42 2.27
N ASP A 109 -5.47 -9.17 1.29
CA ASP A 109 -4.93 -10.46 0.85
C ASP A 109 -3.71 -10.20 -0.05
N VAL A 110 -2.52 -10.31 0.55
CA VAL A 110 -1.27 -9.97 -0.12
C VAL A 110 -0.95 -10.93 -1.22
N GLU A 111 -1.22 -12.22 -1.04
CA GLU A 111 -0.98 -13.20 -2.09
C GLU A 111 -1.77 -12.86 -3.35
N ARG A 112 -3.04 -12.44 -3.19
CA ARG A 112 -3.85 -11.99 -4.32
C ARG A 112 -3.27 -10.74 -4.97
N ILE A 113 -2.77 -9.79 -4.17
CA ILE A 113 -2.11 -8.58 -4.68
C ILE A 113 -0.84 -8.93 -5.46
N LEU A 114 0.05 -9.75 -4.89
CA LEU A 114 1.29 -10.20 -5.53
C LEU A 114 1.01 -10.95 -6.83
N ARG A 115 0.01 -11.84 -6.87
CA ARG A 115 -0.42 -12.50 -8.11
C ARG A 115 -0.81 -11.51 -9.19
N LYS A 116 -1.60 -10.47 -8.85
CA LYS A 116 -2.00 -9.42 -9.80
C LYS A 116 -0.80 -8.60 -10.27
N LEU A 117 0.09 -8.20 -9.35
CA LEU A 117 1.28 -7.42 -9.67
C LEU A 117 2.25 -8.20 -10.55
N LYS A 118 2.45 -9.50 -10.28
CA LYS A 118 3.28 -10.37 -11.11
C LYS A 118 2.75 -10.43 -12.55
N ILE A 119 1.46 -10.71 -12.72
CA ILE A 119 0.81 -10.69 -14.04
C ILE A 119 0.98 -9.33 -14.72
N ALA A 120 0.81 -8.22 -14.00
CA ALA A 120 0.98 -6.89 -14.55
C ALA A 120 2.44 -6.59 -14.95
N SER A 121 3.42 -7.04 -14.16
CA SER A 121 4.85 -6.88 -14.41
C SER A 121 5.36 -7.63 -15.64
N GLU A 122 4.67 -8.70 -16.04
CA GLU A 122 5.02 -9.50 -17.21
C GLU A 122 4.41 -8.95 -18.52
N ARG A 123 3.42 -8.04 -18.42
CA ARG A 123 2.77 -7.46 -19.61
C ARG A 123 3.74 -6.55 -20.38
N PRO A 124 3.73 -6.54 -21.71
CA PRO A 124 4.51 -5.56 -22.46
C PRO A 124 4.09 -4.14 -22.10
N PHE A 125 5.03 -3.20 -22.16
CA PHE A 125 4.69 -1.78 -22.06
C PHE A 125 3.63 -1.43 -23.10
N HIS A 126 2.73 -0.51 -22.72
CA HIS A 126 1.65 -0.08 -23.60
C HIS A 126 2.19 0.37 -24.96
N ARG A 127 1.49 -0.01 -26.04
CA ARG A 127 1.92 0.18 -27.44
C ARG A 127 2.22 1.64 -27.82
N SER A 128 1.69 2.60 -27.07
CA SER A 128 1.92 4.03 -27.29
C SER A 128 3.31 4.51 -26.86
N TYR A 129 4.06 3.73 -26.09
CA TYR A 129 5.42 4.10 -25.69
C TYR A 129 6.40 3.90 -26.83
N LYS A 130 7.11 4.98 -27.19
CA LYS A 130 8.27 4.89 -28.07
C LYS A 130 9.37 4.08 -27.38
N GLN A 131 10.29 3.54 -28.16
CA GLN A 131 11.41 2.76 -27.61
C GLN A 131 12.24 3.57 -26.61
N GLU A 132 12.49 4.84 -26.93
CA GLU A 132 13.17 5.80 -26.05
C GLU A 132 12.48 5.96 -24.69
N ASP A 133 11.14 6.02 -24.67
CA ASP A 133 10.38 6.14 -23.42
C ASP A 133 10.50 4.86 -22.57
N LYS A 134 10.53 3.69 -23.22
CA LYS A 134 10.72 2.40 -22.52
C LYS A 134 12.09 2.34 -21.87
N GLU A 135 13.14 2.77 -22.58
CA GLU A 135 14.50 2.83 -22.04
C GLU A 135 14.62 3.85 -20.91
N ARG A 136 14.06 5.05 -21.08
CA ARG A 136 14.02 6.09 -20.04
C ARG A 136 13.34 5.56 -18.78
N ARG A 137 12.23 4.85 -18.92
CA ARG A 137 11.52 4.22 -17.80
C ARG A 137 12.31 3.12 -17.14
N LYS A 138 12.99 2.27 -17.91
CA LYS A 138 13.85 1.23 -17.35
C LYS A 138 14.96 1.86 -16.49
N ARG A 139 15.65 2.88 -17.00
CA ARG A 139 16.67 3.62 -16.23
C ARG A 139 16.09 4.27 -14.97
N LEU A 140 14.88 4.81 -15.05
CA LEU A 140 14.19 5.37 -13.89
C LEU A 140 13.86 4.29 -12.85
N GLN A 141 13.37 3.12 -13.27
CA GLN A 141 13.11 1.99 -12.39
C GLN A 141 14.40 1.53 -11.70
N ASP A 142 15.49 1.35 -12.45
CA ASP A 142 16.79 0.96 -11.91
C ASP A 142 17.28 1.99 -10.87
N SER A 143 17.17 3.28 -11.18
CA SER A 143 17.51 4.36 -10.23
C SER A 143 16.65 4.35 -8.97
N ILE A 144 15.35 4.01 -9.06
CA ILE A 144 14.47 3.92 -7.90
C ILE A 144 14.82 2.70 -7.04
N LEU A 145 15.15 1.56 -7.65
CA LEU A 145 15.60 0.36 -6.94
C LEU A 145 16.87 0.65 -6.14
N GLU A 146 17.85 1.30 -6.76
CA GLU A 146 19.12 1.67 -6.14
C GLU A 146 18.94 2.70 -5.01
N GLN A 147 18.24 3.81 -5.27
CA GLN A 147 18.05 4.86 -4.27
C GLN A 147 17.14 4.42 -3.12
N GLY A 148 16.14 3.59 -3.43
CA GLY A 148 15.12 3.13 -2.49
C GLY A 148 15.52 1.90 -1.67
N ASN A 149 16.69 1.29 -1.95
CA ASN A 149 17.10 -0.02 -1.42
C ASN A 149 15.98 -1.07 -1.53
N ILE A 150 15.28 -1.08 -2.67
CA ILE A 150 14.13 -1.96 -2.91
C ILE A 150 14.66 -3.26 -3.53
N THR A 151 14.36 -4.39 -2.90
CA THR A 151 14.72 -5.72 -3.41
C THR A 151 13.46 -6.56 -3.61
N PRO A 152 13.52 -7.67 -4.37
CA PRO A 152 12.36 -8.54 -4.56
C PRO A 152 11.74 -9.07 -3.26
N ASP A 153 12.57 -9.34 -2.25
CA ASP A 153 12.16 -10.01 -1.02
C ASP A 153 12.18 -9.10 0.21
N SER A 154 12.65 -7.87 0.08
CA SER A 154 12.77 -6.95 1.22
C SER A 154 12.61 -5.49 0.82
N PHE A 155 11.97 -4.76 1.72
CA PHE A 155 11.76 -3.32 1.62
C PHE A 155 11.98 -2.69 3.00
N SER A 156 12.74 -1.60 3.02
CA SER A 156 12.81 -0.69 4.16
C SER A 156 12.72 0.73 3.64
N ARG A 157 11.89 1.55 4.27
CA ARG A 157 11.65 2.90 3.79
C ARG A 157 12.85 3.78 4.10
N VAL A 158 13.48 4.32 3.05
CA VAL A 158 14.66 5.21 3.15
C VAL A 158 14.38 6.46 4.00
N SER A 159 13.15 6.96 3.96
CA SER A 159 12.65 7.99 4.85
C SER A 159 11.71 7.39 5.88
N SER A 160 12.27 6.93 7.01
CA SER A 160 11.49 6.85 8.24
C SER A 160 10.80 8.20 8.49
N SER A 161 9.63 8.21 9.09
CA SER A 161 8.79 9.41 9.33
C SER A 161 9.49 10.58 10.05
N LYS A 162 10.73 10.38 10.53
CA LYS A 162 11.64 11.45 10.96
C LYS A 162 12.14 12.36 9.82
N ASN A 163 12.42 11.82 8.63
CA ASN A 163 13.09 12.58 7.55
C ASN A 163 12.14 13.42 6.69
N ILE A 164 10.84 13.09 6.62
CA ILE A 164 9.87 13.82 5.78
C ILE A 164 9.64 15.26 6.29
N ARG A 165 9.82 15.51 7.60
CA ARG A 165 9.76 16.87 8.16
C ARG A 165 11.01 17.70 7.88
N GLU A 166 12.15 17.06 7.61
CA GLU A 166 13.44 17.74 7.44
C GLU A 166 13.84 17.90 5.96
N SER A 167 13.36 17.04 5.06
CA SER A 167 13.96 16.92 3.73
C SER A 167 13.44 17.87 2.65
N GLY A 168 12.47 18.75 2.94
CA GLY A 168 12.03 19.82 2.00
C GLY A 168 11.98 19.39 0.53
N PHE A 169 11.47 18.18 0.27
CA PHE A 169 11.76 17.46 -0.97
C PHE A 169 11.07 18.16 -2.14
N LYS A 170 11.84 18.86 -2.98
CA LYS A 170 11.38 19.42 -4.24
C LYS A 170 11.31 18.31 -5.27
N ASP A 171 10.12 18.08 -5.81
CA ASP A 171 9.88 17.16 -6.92
C ASP A 171 10.66 17.64 -8.16
N PRO A 172 11.56 16.84 -8.75
CA PRO A 172 12.30 17.23 -9.96
C PRO A 172 11.52 16.95 -11.26
N VAL A 173 10.20 16.73 -11.18
CA VAL A 173 9.35 16.36 -12.35
C VAL A 173 8.38 17.49 -12.74
N LEU A 174 8.53 18.68 -12.14
CA LEU A 174 7.73 19.87 -12.47
C LEU A 174 8.57 21.11 -12.81
N ASP A 175 9.77 20.91 -13.36
CA ASP A 175 10.52 21.95 -14.09
C ASP A 175 10.77 21.52 -15.54
#